data_AF-A0A139KVD0-F1
#
_entry.id   AF-A0A139KVD0-F1
#
_cell.length_a   1.000
_cell.length_b   1.000
_cell.length_c   1.000
_cell.angle_alpha   90.00
_cell.angle_beta   90.00
_cell.angle_gamma   90.00
#
_symmetry.space_group_name_H-M   'P 1'
#
loop_
_entity.id
_entity.type
_entity.pdbx_description
1 polymer ?
#
loop_
_entity_poly.entity_id
_entity_poly.type
_entity_poly.pdbx_seq_one_letter_code
_entity_poly.pdbx_strand_id
1 'polypeptide(L)'
;MNSKAFLLPAALMIAGNSVANSKGKKTDKRPNILVILADDLGYSDLGCYGSEIHTPNLDKLAQQGVRFNHFYNASRSCPTRASLLTGLYQHQAGIGRMTFDDNLPGYRGTLSRNAVTIAEVLKESGYTTSMIGKWHVAETPLRKDQREWLAHHVYHDTYSDLCHYPVNRGFDSHYGTIYGVVDYFDPFSLVEGEVPVKEVPEGYYITQALSDRAAEEVTEYAKDDKPFFMYLAYTAPHWPLHALPEDIEKYKDTYKVGWEAIRNARYERQKQLGIFPGMDDFLSERQFKDRWEDNAHAEWDARAMAVHAAMIDRMDQGIGQVIDALEKTGQLDNTLILFLSDNGCSNENCQNYSPGENDRPDMTRKGEKMVYPHNKEVLPGPQTTYASLGARWANVANTPFRFWKAKSYEGGICTPMIAHWPKGIKKNVGGMTPEIGHVMDIMATCIDMAGATYPAKYKGNDIIPMAGKSLLPIFKTGHREGHDYLGFEHFNERAFLAKDGWKLVRPGENAKWELYNLNEDRSEQHNLADKYPEKKNEMVKAYEEWAKRCMVEPYPGQKKK
;
A
#
# COMPACT_ATOMS: atom_id res chain seq x y z
N MET A 1 83.61 -35.21 42.79
CA MET A 1 83.48 -35.40 41.32
C MET A 1 82.08 -35.91 41.02
N ASN A 2 81.42 -35.21 40.10
CA ASN A 2 80.03 -35.28 39.66
C ASN A 2 79.31 -36.63 39.69
N SER A 3 78.03 -36.62 40.13
CA SER A 3 76.92 -37.25 39.41
C SER A 3 75.59 -36.63 39.84
N LYS A 4 74.79 -36.23 38.84
CA LYS A 4 73.57 -35.42 38.91
C LYS A 4 72.36 -36.24 39.38
N ALA A 5 71.50 -35.66 40.21
CA ALA A 5 70.11 -36.07 40.36
C ALA A 5 69.22 -34.81 40.22
N PHE A 6 68.41 -34.78 39.17
CA PHE A 6 67.40 -33.76 38.93
C PHE A 6 66.17 -34.07 39.80
N LEU A 7 65.77 -33.13 40.65
CA LEU A 7 64.46 -33.10 41.32
C LEU A 7 63.55 -32.14 40.54
N LEU A 8 62.45 -32.65 39.97
CA LEU A 8 61.34 -31.82 39.49
C LEU A 8 60.52 -31.31 40.68
N PRO A 9 60.14 -30.02 40.75
CA PRO A 9 59.07 -29.57 41.64
C PRO A 9 57.70 -29.82 40.99
N ALA A 10 56.79 -30.40 41.77
CA ALA A 10 55.39 -30.54 41.43
C ALA A 10 54.72 -29.16 41.35
N ALA A 11 54.20 -28.81 40.17
CA ALA A 11 53.34 -27.64 40.00
C ALA A 11 51.91 -28.01 40.42
N LEU A 12 51.40 -27.37 41.48
CA LEU A 12 49.97 -27.35 41.79
C LEU A 12 49.23 -26.63 40.65
N MET A 13 48.43 -27.36 39.87
CA MET A 13 47.38 -26.75 39.05
C MET A 13 46.22 -26.36 39.96
N ILE A 14 46.08 -25.07 40.22
CA ILE A 14 44.83 -24.50 40.73
C ILE A 14 43.90 -24.39 39.52
N ALA A 15 42.95 -25.33 39.41
CA ALA A 15 41.84 -25.22 38.46
C ALA A 15 40.93 -24.08 38.91
N GLY A 16 41.15 -22.89 38.35
CA GLY A 16 40.19 -21.79 38.45
C GLY A 16 38.96 -22.13 37.63
N ASN A 17 37.87 -22.53 38.29
CA ASN A 17 36.54 -22.54 37.70
C ASN A 17 36.14 -21.10 37.38
N SER A 18 36.49 -20.64 36.18
CA SER A 18 35.84 -19.49 35.57
C SER A 18 34.40 -19.92 35.25
N VAL A 19 33.50 -19.67 36.19
CA VAL A 19 32.07 -19.58 35.89
C VAL A 19 31.95 -18.39 34.94
N ALA A 20 32.03 -18.67 33.64
CA ALA A 20 31.66 -17.73 32.60
C ALA A 20 30.21 -17.37 32.89
N ASN A 21 30.03 -16.20 33.47
CA ASN A 21 28.73 -15.60 33.72
C ASN A 21 28.14 -15.32 32.33
N SER A 22 27.42 -16.31 31.78
CA SER A 22 26.59 -16.15 30.61
C SER A 22 25.56 -15.09 30.95
N LYS A 23 25.88 -13.82 30.70
CA LYS A 23 24.85 -12.79 30.65
C LYS A 23 23.85 -13.31 29.62
N GLY A 24 22.72 -13.85 30.09
CA GLY A 24 21.65 -14.30 29.22
C GLY A 24 21.36 -13.17 28.25
N LYS A 25 21.46 -13.45 26.94
CA LYS A 25 21.04 -12.52 25.90
C LYS A 25 19.64 -12.04 26.27
N LYS A 26 19.48 -10.76 26.60
CA LYS A 26 18.16 -10.18 26.80
C LYS A 26 17.50 -10.20 25.43
N THR A 27 16.54 -11.09 25.26
CA THR A 27 15.64 -11.08 24.10
C THR A 27 14.93 -9.75 24.06
N ASP A 28 14.99 -9.06 22.92
CA ASP A 28 14.21 -7.85 22.72
C ASP A 28 12.73 -8.21 22.78
N LYS A 29 11.97 -7.49 23.59
CA LYS A 29 10.53 -7.75 23.78
C LYS A 29 9.68 -6.89 22.87
N ARG A 30 10.28 -5.92 22.18
CA ARG A 30 9.57 -5.05 21.25
C ARG A 30 8.98 -5.91 20.13
N PRO A 31 7.78 -5.57 19.64
CA PRO A 31 7.12 -6.30 18.58
C PRO A 31 7.80 -6.11 17.23
N ASN A 32 7.72 -7.14 16.38
CA ASN A 32 7.96 -6.98 14.95
C ASN A 32 6.82 -6.17 14.32
N ILE A 33 7.08 -5.57 13.17
CA ILE A 33 6.11 -4.78 12.44
C ILE A 33 6.11 -5.25 10.98
N LEU A 34 4.97 -5.70 10.48
CA LEU A 34 4.76 -6.09 9.10
C LEU A 34 3.67 -5.21 8.49
N VAL A 35 4.04 -4.36 7.54
CA VAL A 35 3.08 -3.55 6.77
C VAL A 35 2.94 -4.18 5.39
N ILE A 36 1.74 -4.65 5.08
CA ILE A 36 1.37 -5.29 3.82
C ILE A 36 0.50 -4.33 3.02
N LEU A 37 0.95 -3.91 1.83
CA LEU A 37 0.25 -2.96 0.98
C LEU A 37 -0.14 -3.59 -0.35
N ALA A 38 -1.44 -3.64 -0.64
CA ALA A 38 -1.98 -3.97 -1.95
C ALA A 38 -2.08 -2.72 -2.85
N ASP A 39 -1.99 -2.90 -4.16
CA ASP A 39 -1.90 -1.83 -5.17
C ASP A 39 -3.18 -1.82 -6.03
N ASP A 40 -4.00 -0.79 -5.90
CA ASP A 40 -5.33 -0.66 -6.54
C ASP A 40 -6.40 -1.70 -6.13
N LEU A 41 -6.32 -2.28 -4.93
CA LEU A 41 -7.38 -3.14 -4.40
C LEU A 41 -8.61 -2.30 -4.00
N GLY A 42 -9.81 -2.71 -4.43
CA GLY A 42 -11.04 -2.02 -4.07
C GLY A 42 -11.47 -2.23 -2.62
N TYR A 43 -12.28 -1.30 -2.10
CA TYR A 43 -12.78 -1.36 -0.71
C TYR A 43 -13.50 -2.66 -0.37
N SER A 44 -14.25 -3.21 -1.32
CA SER A 44 -15.06 -4.43 -1.15
C SER A 44 -14.47 -5.67 -1.81
N ASP A 45 -13.17 -5.68 -2.13
CA ASP A 45 -12.55 -6.82 -2.80
C ASP A 45 -12.18 -7.97 -1.84
N LEU A 46 -12.17 -7.74 -0.52
CA LEU A 46 -11.89 -8.76 0.50
C LEU A 46 -13.17 -9.38 1.08
N GLY A 47 -13.14 -10.66 1.44
CA GLY A 47 -14.29 -11.36 2.03
C GLY A 47 -14.80 -10.68 3.31
N CYS A 48 -13.88 -10.27 4.17
CA CYS A 48 -14.13 -9.53 5.40
C CYS A 48 -14.60 -8.07 5.19
N TYR A 49 -14.66 -7.60 3.93
CA TYR A 49 -15.27 -6.34 3.49
C TYR A 49 -16.44 -6.53 2.50
N GLY A 50 -16.90 -7.77 2.31
CA GLY A 50 -18.13 -8.08 1.59
C GLY A 50 -17.97 -8.87 0.28
N SER A 51 -16.74 -9.18 -0.12
CA SER A 51 -16.44 -9.82 -1.40
C SER A 51 -16.77 -11.32 -1.46
N GLU A 52 -16.97 -11.79 -2.68
CA GLU A 52 -16.95 -13.20 -3.08
C GLU A 52 -15.55 -13.75 -3.37
N ILE A 53 -14.54 -12.88 -3.53
CA ILE A 53 -13.16 -13.28 -3.83
C ILE A 53 -12.58 -14.08 -2.66
N HIS A 54 -11.93 -15.21 -2.96
CA HIS A 54 -11.40 -16.10 -1.94
C HIS A 54 -10.14 -15.50 -1.28
N THR A 55 -10.32 -14.92 -0.09
CA THR A 55 -9.26 -14.25 0.70
C THR A 55 -9.18 -14.78 2.15
N PRO A 56 -9.09 -16.11 2.35
CA PRO A 56 -9.22 -16.72 3.67
C PRO A 56 -8.16 -16.28 4.68
N ASN A 57 -6.95 -15.92 4.24
CA ASN A 57 -5.88 -15.53 5.16
C ASN A 57 -6.11 -14.12 5.72
N LEU A 58 -6.47 -13.17 4.86
CA LEU A 58 -6.88 -11.83 5.27
C LEU A 58 -8.16 -11.86 6.11
N ASP A 59 -9.10 -12.73 5.77
CA ASP A 59 -10.32 -12.95 6.55
C ASP A 59 -10.01 -13.48 7.96
N LYS A 60 -9.06 -14.43 8.08
CA LYS A 60 -8.56 -14.93 9.38
C LYS A 60 -7.90 -13.81 10.19
N LEU A 61 -7.03 -13.01 9.56
CA LEU A 61 -6.41 -11.85 10.22
C LEU A 61 -7.46 -10.85 10.72
N ALA A 62 -8.50 -10.58 9.93
CA ALA A 62 -9.60 -9.70 10.31
C ALA A 62 -10.45 -10.27 11.45
N GLN A 63 -10.71 -11.57 11.46
CA GLN A 63 -11.47 -12.25 12.51
C GLN A 63 -10.72 -12.27 13.86
N GLN A 64 -9.39 -12.29 13.82
CA GLN A 64 -8.51 -12.29 15.00
C GLN A 64 -7.89 -10.91 15.28
N GLY A 65 -8.26 -9.90 14.49
CA GLY A 65 -7.71 -8.55 14.51
C GLY A 65 -8.81 -7.50 14.57
N VAL A 66 -8.52 -6.30 14.09
CA VAL A 66 -9.45 -5.16 14.02
C VAL A 66 -9.49 -4.66 12.59
N ARG A 67 -10.70 -4.43 12.07
CA ARG A 67 -10.91 -3.76 10.78
C ARG A 67 -11.26 -2.29 10.98
N PHE A 68 -10.95 -1.45 9.99
CA PHE A 68 -11.34 -0.03 10.00
C PHE A 68 -12.38 0.23 8.91
N ASN A 69 -13.42 1.00 9.25
CA ASN A 69 -14.38 1.49 8.27
C ASN A 69 -14.11 2.94 7.82
N HIS A 70 -13.11 3.59 8.44
CA HIS A 70 -12.62 4.93 8.09
C HIS A 70 -11.07 4.96 8.09
N PHE A 71 -10.45 4.32 7.10
CA PHE A 71 -9.01 4.40 6.91
C PHE A 71 -8.67 5.03 5.57
N TYR A 72 -7.85 6.07 5.59
CA TYR A 72 -7.66 6.96 4.46
C TYR A 72 -6.25 6.91 3.86
N ASN A 73 -6.20 7.04 2.54
CA ASN A 73 -5.02 7.12 1.70
C ASN A 73 -5.01 8.44 0.91
N ALA A 74 -4.04 8.61 0.02
CA ALA A 74 -3.81 9.83 -0.76
C ALA A 74 -4.51 9.89 -2.14
N SER A 75 -5.44 8.98 -2.44
CA SER A 75 -6.09 8.73 -3.74
C SER A 75 -5.22 8.15 -4.87
N ARG A 76 -3.89 8.14 -4.72
CA ARG A 76 -2.96 7.50 -5.68
C ARG A 76 -1.77 6.83 -5.03
N SER A 77 -1.25 5.83 -5.73
CA SER A 77 -0.17 4.94 -5.31
C SER A 77 1.06 5.67 -4.76
N CYS A 78 1.75 6.48 -5.58
CA CYS A 78 2.99 7.13 -5.17
C CYS A 78 2.79 8.19 -4.06
N PRO A 79 1.76 9.06 -4.10
CA PRO A 79 1.39 9.91 -2.96
C PRO A 79 1.12 9.15 -1.66
N THR A 80 0.40 8.02 -1.74
CA THR A 80 0.08 7.20 -0.56
C THR A 80 1.33 6.59 0.02
N ARG A 81 2.19 5.99 -0.81
CA ARG A 81 3.46 5.39 -0.39
C ARG A 81 4.36 6.43 0.26
N ALA A 82 4.43 7.64 -0.30
CA ALA A 82 5.20 8.74 0.28
C ALA A 82 4.68 9.14 1.66
N SER A 83 3.36 9.26 1.81
CA SER A 83 2.73 9.59 3.10
C SER A 83 2.92 8.49 4.14
N LEU A 84 2.71 7.23 3.75
CA LEU A 84 2.89 6.05 4.58
C LEU A 84 4.31 5.97 5.12
N LEU A 85 5.31 6.07 4.24
CA LEU A 85 6.71 5.86 4.59
C LEU A 85 7.28 6.99 5.44
N THR A 86 6.73 8.19 5.40
CA THR A 86 7.33 9.37 6.05
C THR A 86 6.52 9.93 7.23
N GLY A 87 5.24 9.56 7.34
CA GLY A 87 4.33 10.14 8.33
C GLY A 87 3.95 11.59 8.04
N LEU A 88 4.19 12.07 6.82
CA LEU A 88 3.84 13.41 6.33
C LEU A 88 2.69 13.32 5.33
N TYR A 89 2.12 14.47 4.98
CA TYR A 89 1.31 14.58 3.76
C TYR A 89 2.22 14.46 2.53
N GLN A 90 1.70 13.88 1.44
CA GLN A 90 2.46 13.59 0.22
C GLN A 90 3.22 14.78 -0.36
N HIS A 91 2.64 15.99 -0.30
CA HIS A 91 3.26 17.22 -0.78
C HIS A 91 4.49 17.57 0.06
N GLN A 92 4.39 17.50 1.39
CA GLN A 92 5.55 17.71 2.28
C GLN A 92 6.62 16.64 2.08
N ALA A 93 6.20 15.42 1.73
CA ALA A 93 7.10 14.32 1.38
C ALA A 93 7.70 14.45 -0.04
N GLY A 94 7.28 15.42 -0.86
CA GLY A 94 7.82 15.69 -2.20
C GLY A 94 7.04 15.08 -3.38
N ILE A 95 5.98 14.30 -3.12
CA ILE A 95 5.17 13.59 -4.12
C ILE A 95 3.73 14.15 -4.16
N GLY A 96 3.58 15.44 -4.48
CA GLY A 96 2.26 16.07 -4.61
C GLY A 96 1.42 15.56 -5.80
N ARG A 97 2.06 15.06 -6.86
CA ARG A 97 1.42 14.45 -8.04
C ARG A 97 1.94 13.02 -8.26
N MET A 98 2.69 12.82 -9.33
CA MET A 98 3.36 11.57 -9.67
C MET A 98 4.86 11.75 -9.45
N THR A 99 5.67 10.76 -9.83
CA THR A 99 7.13 10.77 -9.62
C THR A 99 7.89 11.56 -10.70
N PHE A 100 7.38 12.73 -11.09
CA PHE A 100 8.03 13.67 -12.02
C PHE A 100 8.29 15.00 -11.32
N ASP A 101 9.46 15.61 -11.57
CA ASP A 101 9.83 16.89 -10.96
C ASP A 101 9.17 18.09 -11.67
N ASP A 102 8.15 18.68 -11.04
CA ASP A 102 7.47 19.90 -11.51
C ASP A 102 8.21 21.19 -11.04
N ASN A 103 9.36 21.08 -10.38
CA ASN A 103 10.16 22.20 -9.87
C ASN A 103 9.44 23.10 -8.85
N LEU A 104 8.55 22.51 -8.05
CA LEU A 104 7.85 23.18 -6.95
C LEU A 104 8.10 22.46 -5.62
N PRO A 105 8.04 23.16 -4.46
CA PRO A 105 8.38 22.58 -3.17
C PRO A 105 7.65 21.27 -2.83
N GLY A 106 6.35 21.20 -3.15
CA GLY A 106 5.52 20.02 -2.90
C GLY A 106 5.50 18.97 -4.02
N TYR A 107 6.18 19.22 -5.15
CA TYR A 107 6.04 18.46 -6.40
C TYR A 107 7.42 18.19 -7.02
N ARG A 108 8.29 17.52 -6.26
CA ARG A 108 9.67 17.20 -6.66
C ARG A 108 9.80 15.85 -7.35
N GLY A 109 8.76 15.01 -7.32
CA GLY A 109 8.75 13.69 -7.97
C GLY A 109 9.56 12.61 -7.24
N THR A 110 10.28 12.98 -6.18
CA THR A 110 11.03 12.09 -5.30
C THR A 110 10.78 12.44 -3.84
N LEU A 111 11.06 11.49 -2.94
CA LEU A 111 10.99 11.75 -1.51
C LEU A 111 11.94 12.89 -1.08
N SER A 112 11.39 13.85 -0.34
CA SER A 112 12.11 15.00 0.22
C SER A 112 13.26 14.57 1.14
N ARG A 113 14.36 15.34 1.11
CA ARG A 113 15.48 15.21 2.06
C ARG A 113 15.18 15.80 3.44
N ASN A 114 14.11 16.60 3.55
CA ASN A 114 13.56 17.08 4.82
C ASN A 114 12.56 16.09 5.43
N ALA A 115 12.49 14.87 4.91
CA ALA A 115 11.66 13.79 5.43
C ALA A 115 12.54 12.54 5.68
N VAL A 116 12.25 11.85 6.78
CA VAL A 116 12.83 10.53 7.10
C VAL A 116 11.81 9.44 6.81
N THR A 117 12.27 8.27 6.37
CA THR A 117 11.41 7.09 6.25
C THR A 117 11.23 6.38 7.59
N ILE A 118 10.21 5.52 7.70
CA ILE A 118 10.05 4.55 8.79
C ILE A 118 11.35 3.78 9.00
N ALA A 119 11.93 3.24 7.92
CA ALA A 119 13.14 2.43 8.00
C ALA A 119 14.35 3.23 8.52
N GLU A 120 14.52 4.49 8.10
CA GLU A 120 15.58 5.37 8.61
C GLU A 120 15.48 5.56 10.13
N VAL A 121 14.28 5.76 10.67
CA VAL A 121 14.07 5.94 12.11
C VAL A 121 14.18 4.62 12.88
N LEU A 122 13.61 3.54 12.37
CA LEU A 122 13.58 2.25 13.07
C LEU A 122 14.97 1.60 13.11
N LYS A 123 15.77 1.76 12.06
CA LYS A 123 17.16 1.27 12.00
C LYS A 123 18.02 1.89 13.10
N GLU A 124 17.89 3.18 13.37
CA GLU A 124 18.58 3.84 14.51
C GLU A 124 18.13 3.30 15.88
N SER A 125 16.93 2.73 15.96
CA SER A 125 16.40 2.08 17.17
C SER A 125 16.72 0.57 17.27
N GLY A 126 17.50 0.04 16.34
CA GLY A 126 18.00 -1.34 16.38
C GLY A 126 17.10 -2.39 15.72
N TYR A 127 16.11 -1.98 14.92
CA TYR A 127 15.33 -2.90 14.08
C TYR A 127 16.14 -3.34 12.86
N THR A 128 15.97 -4.59 12.45
CA THR A 128 16.28 -5.01 11.08
C THR A 128 15.18 -4.50 10.15
N THR A 129 15.51 -3.90 9.02
CA THR A 129 14.52 -3.29 8.12
C THR A 129 14.55 -3.91 6.73
N SER A 130 13.41 -4.35 6.21
CA SER A 130 13.32 -4.86 4.84
C SER A 130 12.15 -4.29 4.06
N MET A 131 12.35 -4.16 2.75
CA MET A 131 11.31 -3.77 1.82
C MET A 131 11.21 -4.78 0.69
N ILE A 132 10.02 -5.33 0.47
CA ILE A 132 9.76 -6.26 -0.60
C ILE A 132 8.66 -5.71 -1.49
N GLY A 133 8.90 -5.62 -2.79
CA GLY A 133 7.91 -5.21 -3.80
C GLY A 133 8.04 -3.76 -4.28
N LYS A 134 6.91 -3.14 -4.61
CA LYS A 134 6.85 -1.88 -5.38
C LYS A 134 7.24 -0.66 -4.55
N TRP A 135 8.27 0.07 -5.00
CA TRP A 135 8.74 1.31 -4.38
C TRP A 135 7.93 2.53 -4.80
N HIS A 136 8.01 2.92 -6.08
CA HIS A 136 7.20 3.98 -6.70
C HIS A 136 7.24 5.34 -5.98
N VAL A 137 8.36 5.70 -5.34
CA VAL A 137 8.58 7.03 -4.72
C VAL A 137 9.94 7.64 -5.11
N ALA A 138 10.41 7.22 -6.29
CA ALA A 138 11.61 7.70 -6.95
C ALA A 138 11.28 8.00 -8.41
N GLU A 139 11.91 9.02 -8.97
CA GLU A 139 11.76 9.40 -10.37
C GLU A 139 12.56 8.43 -11.23
N THR A 140 11.91 7.79 -12.20
CA THR A 140 12.56 6.98 -13.22
C THR A 140 12.44 7.72 -14.55
N PRO A 141 13.51 8.39 -15.01
CA PRO A 141 13.47 9.20 -16.20
C PRO A 141 13.18 8.36 -17.45
N LEU A 142 12.36 8.91 -18.34
CA LEU A 142 12.15 8.33 -19.67
C LEU A 142 13.43 8.42 -20.49
N ARG A 143 13.73 7.36 -21.25
CA ARG A 143 14.93 7.28 -22.09
C ARG A 143 14.60 7.24 -23.59
N LYS A 144 15.64 7.44 -24.41
CA LYS A 144 15.50 7.36 -25.88
C LYS A 144 15.26 5.92 -26.37
N ASP A 145 15.82 4.97 -25.65
CA ASP A 145 15.73 3.50 -25.84
C ASP A 145 14.69 2.88 -24.89
N GLN A 146 13.67 3.66 -24.48
CA GLN A 146 12.68 3.25 -23.50
C GLN A 146 11.96 1.95 -23.90
N ARG A 147 11.65 1.80 -25.19
CA ARG A 147 10.93 0.62 -25.72
C ARG A 147 11.74 -0.65 -25.52
N GLU A 148 12.99 -0.63 -25.96
CA GLU A 148 13.93 -1.73 -25.81
C GLU A 148 14.23 -2.01 -24.33
N TRP A 149 14.24 -0.96 -23.49
CA TRP A 149 14.50 -1.10 -22.07
C TRP A 149 13.34 -1.78 -21.33
N LEU A 150 12.09 -1.40 -21.64
CA LEU A 150 10.90 -2.07 -21.11
C LEU A 150 10.85 -3.56 -21.46
N ALA A 151 11.37 -3.93 -22.63
CA ALA A 151 11.47 -5.32 -23.08
C ALA A 151 12.76 -6.03 -22.64
N HIS A 152 13.60 -5.41 -21.80
CA HIS A 152 14.89 -5.97 -21.35
C HIS A 152 15.88 -6.30 -22.49
N HIS A 153 15.78 -5.61 -23.63
CA HIS A 153 16.70 -5.74 -24.77
C HIS A 153 17.93 -4.84 -24.64
N VAL A 154 17.84 -3.79 -23.81
CA VAL A 154 18.95 -2.94 -23.39
C VAL A 154 18.98 -2.84 -21.86
N TYR A 155 20.16 -2.61 -21.30
CA TYR A 155 20.37 -2.56 -19.86
C TYR A 155 21.05 -1.26 -19.45
N HIS A 156 20.64 -0.76 -18.30
CA HIS A 156 21.22 0.40 -17.66
C HIS A 156 21.56 0.06 -16.22
N ASP A 157 22.57 0.72 -15.66
CA ASP A 157 23.06 0.43 -14.31
C ASP A 157 22.01 0.72 -13.24
N THR A 158 21.17 1.74 -13.47
CA THR A 158 20.13 2.18 -12.53
C THR A 158 18.83 2.60 -13.24
N TYR A 159 17.73 2.49 -12.50
CA TYR A 159 16.38 2.92 -12.87
C TYR A 159 16.02 4.30 -12.31
N SER A 160 16.75 4.77 -11.29
CA SER A 160 16.62 6.09 -10.68
C SER A 160 17.98 6.47 -10.08
N ASP A 161 18.12 7.66 -9.50
CA ASP A 161 19.28 7.97 -8.67
C ASP A 161 19.29 7.05 -7.43
N LEU A 162 20.41 6.38 -7.18
CA LEU A 162 20.59 5.42 -6.10
C LEU A 162 20.23 6.01 -4.74
N CYS A 163 20.45 7.30 -4.52
CA CYS A 163 20.14 7.94 -3.25
C CYS A 163 18.64 7.96 -2.92
N HIS A 164 17.76 7.57 -3.85
CA HIS A 164 16.33 7.38 -3.67
C HIS A 164 15.90 5.91 -3.60
N TYR A 165 16.82 4.94 -3.75
CA TYR A 165 16.49 3.51 -3.65
C TYR A 165 16.17 3.11 -2.20
N PRO A 166 15.37 2.04 -1.97
CA PRO A 166 14.99 1.61 -0.63
C PRO A 166 16.18 1.42 0.33
N VAL A 167 17.24 0.74 -0.11
CA VAL A 167 18.43 0.49 0.74
C VAL A 167 19.19 1.75 1.13
N ASN A 168 19.11 2.79 0.29
CA ASN A 168 19.65 4.12 0.59
C ASN A 168 18.70 5.01 1.40
N ARG A 169 17.48 4.51 1.64
CA ARG A 169 16.40 5.12 2.42
C ARG A 169 16.02 4.28 3.64
N GLY A 170 17.03 3.66 4.24
CA GLY A 170 16.97 3.08 5.58
C GLY A 170 16.69 1.59 5.64
N PHE A 171 16.35 0.94 4.52
CA PHE A 171 16.16 -0.50 4.47
C PHE A 171 17.51 -1.25 4.44
N ASP A 172 17.63 -2.35 5.16
CA ASP A 172 18.81 -3.24 5.13
C ASP A 172 18.80 -4.14 3.89
N SER A 173 17.62 -4.58 3.44
CA SER A 173 17.42 -5.36 2.21
C SER A 173 16.29 -4.80 1.36
N HIS A 174 16.36 -5.08 0.06
CA HIS A 174 15.28 -4.83 -0.86
C HIS A 174 15.24 -5.84 -2.00
N TYR A 175 14.07 -6.39 -2.27
CA TYR A 175 13.79 -7.10 -3.52
C TYR A 175 12.44 -6.61 -4.08
N GLY A 176 12.44 -6.01 -5.27
CA GLY A 176 11.22 -5.44 -5.82
C GLY A 176 11.46 -4.41 -6.91
N THR A 177 10.41 -3.70 -7.30
CA THR A 177 10.46 -2.78 -8.44
C THR A 177 10.62 -1.34 -8.00
N ILE A 178 11.47 -0.59 -8.70
CA ILE A 178 11.60 0.85 -8.48
C ILE A 178 10.40 1.60 -9.10
N TYR A 179 9.93 1.14 -10.26
CA TYR A 179 8.87 1.77 -11.05
C TYR A 179 7.45 1.43 -10.57
N GLY A 180 6.47 2.16 -11.12
CA GLY A 180 5.08 2.11 -10.70
C GLY A 180 4.18 1.07 -11.37
N VAL A 181 4.61 0.52 -12.50
CA VAL A 181 3.84 -0.42 -13.35
C VAL A 181 4.76 -1.58 -13.73
N VAL A 182 4.21 -2.79 -13.75
CA VAL A 182 4.99 -4.02 -13.95
C VAL A 182 4.35 -4.94 -14.99
N ASP A 183 5.18 -5.75 -15.65
CA ASP A 183 4.76 -7.04 -16.21
C ASP A 183 4.88 -8.06 -15.06
N TYR A 184 3.82 -8.84 -14.79
CA TYR A 184 3.85 -9.76 -13.65
C TYR A 184 4.73 -10.99 -13.89
N PHE A 185 5.03 -11.33 -15.14
CA PHE A 185 5.83 -12.49 -15.53
C PHE A 185 7.29 -12.13 -15.83
N ASP A 186 7.58 -10.88 -16.21
CA ASP A 186 8.94 -10.38 -16.47
C ASP A 186 9.08 -8.89 -16.10
N PRO A 187 9.06 -8.54 -14.80
CA PRO A 187 8.88 -7.17 -14.33
C PRO A 187 10.03 -6.23 -14.73
N PHE A 188 9.67 -5.14 -15.39
CA PHE A 188 10.57 -4.00 -15.57
C PHE A 188 10.92 -3.36 -14.22
N SER A 189 12.14 -2.83 -14.10
CA SER A 189 12.65 -2.13 -12.90
C SER A 189 12.86 -2.97 -11.64
N LEU A 190 12.89 -4.30 -11.77
CA LEU A 190 13.19 -5.21 -10.67
C LEU A 190 14.67 -5.08 -10.23
N VAL A 191 14.89 -4.98 -8.92
CA VAL A 191 16.23 -4.86 -8.30
C VAL A 191 16.36 -5.78 -7.07
N GLU A 192 17.61 -6.15 -6.78
CA GLU A 192 18.06 -6.72 -5.51
C GLU A 192 19.02 -5.70 -4.87
N GLY A 193 18.57 -5.05 -3.80
CA GLY A 193 19.24 -3.89 -3.20
C GLY A 193 19.33 -2.73 -4.19
N GLU A 194 20.53 -2.52 -4.76
CA GLU A 194 20.80 -1.52 -5.80
C GLU A 194 20.90 -2.13 -7.20
N VAL A 195 21.05 -3.45 -7.29
CA VAL A 195 21.46 -4.15 -8.50
C VAL A 195 20.24 -4.53 -9.34
N PRO A 196 20.14 -4.10 -10.61
CA PRO A 196 19.10 -4.57 -11.51
C PRO A 196 19.09 -6.10 -11.67
N VAL A 197 17.93 -6.71 -11.47
CA VAL A 197 17.71 -8.12 -11.81
C VAL A 197 17.51 -8.19 -13.33
N LYS A 198 18.49 -8.76 -14.02
CA LYS A 198 18.50 -8.78 -15.49
C LYS A 198 17.59 -9.85 -16.08
N GLU A 199 17.42 -10.97 -15.40
CA GLU A 199 16.63 -12.12 -15.86
C GLU A 199 15.89 -12.75 -14.69
N VAL A 200 14.71 -13.28 -14.97
CA VAL A 200 13.89 -14.05 -14.02
C VAL A 200 13.74 -15.50 -14.52
N PRO A 201 13.56 -16.49 -13.62
CA PRO A 201 13.38 -17.87 -14.03
C PRO A 201 12.11 -18.09 -14.88
N GLU A 202 12.06 -19.19 -15.63
CA GLU A 202 10.84 -19.59 -16.33
C GLU A 202 9.70 -19.85 -15.33
N GLY A 203 8.49 -19.41 -15.66
CA GLY A 203 7.33 -19.50 -14.77
C GLY A 203 7.33 -18.48 -13.62
N TYR A 204 8.24 -17.48 -13.66
CA TYR A 204 8.23 -16.38 -12.70
C TYR A 204 6.87 -15.66 -12.69
N TYR A 205 6.39 -15.36 -11.48
CA TYR A 205 5.24 -14.49 -11.25
C TYR A 205 5.53 -13.63 -10.03
N ILE A 206 5.60 -12.31 -10.22
CA ILE A 206 6.13 -11.39 -9.20
C ILE A 206 5.38 -11.49 -7.87
N THR A 207 4.05 -11.63 -7.87
CA THR A 207 3.26 -11.79 -6.63
C THR A 207 3.71 -12.99 -5.80
N GLN A 208 4.05 -14.11 -6.44
CA GLN A 208 4.56 -15.30 -5.75
C GLN A 208 6.00 -15.04 -5.26
N ALA A 209 6.86 -14.49 -6.12
CA ALA A 209 8.25 -14.20 -5.77
C ALA A 209 8.41 -13.22 -4.59
N LEU A 210 7.56 -12.20 -4.50
CA LEU A 210 7.52 -11.28 -3.36
C LEU A 210 7.11 -12.00 -2.07
N SER A 211 6.16 -12.93 -2.14
CA SER A 211 5.70 -13.71 -0.98
C SER A 211 6.75 -14.71 -0.51
N ASP A 212 7.41 -15.39 -1.45
CA ASP A 212 8.51 -16.31 -1.18
C ASP A 212 9.66 -15.59 -0.48
N ARG A 213 10.07 -14.42 -1.00
CA ARG A 213 11.12 -13.59 -0.37
C ARG A 213 10.72 -13.13 1.03
N ALA A 214 9.46 -12.73 1.24
CA ALA A 214 8.99 -12.29 2.55
C ALA A 214 9.00 -13.42 3.58
N ALA A 215 8.53 -14.61 3.21
CA ALA A 215 8.56 -15.78 4.08
C ALA A 215 10.01 -16.23 4.41
N GLU A 216 10.92 -16.15 3.42
CA GLU A 216 12.35 -16.40 3.62
C GLU A 216 12.96 -15.41 4.62
N GLU A 217 12.76 -14.10 4.42
CA GLU A 217 13.28 -13.07 5.32
C GLU A 217 12.71 -13.17 6.73
N VAL A 218 11.41 -13.48 6.90
CA VAL A 218 10.82 -13.77 8.22
C VAL A 218 11.58 -14.92 8.91
N THR A 219 11.84 -16.00 8.17
CA THR A 219 12.55 -17.17 8.69
C THR A 219 14.00 -16.84 9.07
N GLU A 220 14.66 -15.99 8.29
CA GLU A 220 16.02 -15.54 8.57
C GLU A 220 16.06 -14.60 9.79
N TYR A 221 15.22 -13.58 9.83
CA TYR A 221 15.23 -12.58 10.89
C TYR A 221 14.82 -13.15 12.25
N ALA A 222 13.99 -14.19 12.28
CA ALA A 222 13.64 -14.91 13.50
C ALA A 222 14.85 -15.59 14.19
N LYS A 223 16.02 -15.69 13.53
CA LYS A 223 17.27 -16.23 14.11
C LYS A 223 18.03 -15.21 14.96
N ASP A 224 17.75 -13.90 14.80
CA ASP A 224 18.31 -12.83 15.63
C ASP A 224 17.35 -12.50 16.79
N ASP A 225 17.88 -11.90 17.86
CA ASP A 225 17.10 -11.41 19.01
C ASP A 225 16.49 -10.02 18.76
N LYS A 226 16.77 -9.42 17.59
CA LYS A 226 16.28 -8.09 17.19
C LYS A 226 14.88 -8.18 16.58
N PRO A 227 14.00 -7.20 16.83
CA PRO A 227 12.76 -7.10 16.08
C PRO A 227 13.03 -6.68 14.64
N PHE A 228 12.11 -7.00 13.73
CA PHE A 228 12.17 -6.54 12.35
C PHE A 228 10.99 -5.66 11.96
N PHE A 229 11.24 -4.75 11.01
CA PHE A 229 10.23 -4.02 10.26
C PHE A 229 10.29 -4.46 8.80
N MET A 230 9.20 -5.05 8.33
CA MET A 230 9.05 -5.48 6.94
C MET A 230 7.94 -4.68 6.27
N TYR A 231 8.26 -4.05 5.15
CA TYR A 231 7.29 -3.41 4.27
C TYR A 231 7.10 -4.27 3.01
N LEU A 232 6.04 -5.06 3.00
CA LEU A 232 5.66 -5.94 1.89
C LEU A 232 4.63 -5.24 1.01
N ALA A 233 5.10 -4.59 -0.05
CA ALA A 233 4.30 -3.77 -0.94
C ALA A 233 4.05 -4.50 -2.26
N TYR A 234 2.98 -5.26 -2.35
CA TYR A 234 2.60 -5.97 -3.56
C TYR A 234 2.38 -5.00 -4.75
N THR A 235 2.53 -5.55 -5.96
CA THR A 235 2.07 -4.91 -7.20
C THR A 235 0.62 -5.27 -7.53
N ALA A 236 0.12 -6.38 -6.99
CA ALA A 236 -1.25 -6.84 -7.19
C ALA A 236 -2.28 -6.01 -6.40
N PRO A 237 -3.51 -5.83 -6.93
CA PRO A 237 -3.99 -6.26 -8.24
C PRO A 237 -3.90 -5.20 -9.37
N HIS A 238 -2.92 -4.29 -9.34
CA HIS A 238 -2.77 -3.23 -10.35
C HIS A 238 -2.64 -3.81 -11.77
N TRP A 239 -3.15 -3.09 -12.78
CA TRP A 239 -3.02 -3.49 -14.18
C TRP A 239 -1.54 -3.50 -14.65
N PRO A 240 -1.18 -4.24 -15.71
CA PRO A 240 -2.02 -5.08 -16.56
C PRO A 240 -2.64 -6.28 -15.82
N LEU A 241 -3.82 -6.69 -16.23
CA LEU A 241 -4.52 -7.87 -15.70
C LEU A 241 -3.79 -9.14 -16.12
N HIS A 242 -2.84 -9.56 -15.28
CA HIS A 242 -1.99 -10.73 -15.45
C HIS A 242 -2.14 -11.68 -14.27
N ALA A 243 -2.55 -12.92 -14.53
CA ALA A 243 -2.67 -13.94 -13.49
C ALA A 243 -2.34 -15.33 -14.04
N LEU A 244 -1.98 -16.23 -13.13
CA LEU A 244 -1.70 -17.62 -13.44
C LEU A 244 -2.97 -18.31 -13.95
N PRO A 245 -2.90 -19.15 -15.01
CA PRO A 245 -4.06 -19.81 -15.59
C PRO A 245 -4.91 -20.58 -14.57
N GLU A 246 -4.28 -21.29 -13.63
CA GLU A 246 -4.95 -22.07 -12.59
C GLU A 246 -5.74 -21.21 -11.60
N ASP A 247 -5.32 -19.98 -11.34
CA ASP A 247 -6.08 -19.07 -10.47
C ASP A 247 -7.27 -18.46 -11.21
N ILE A 248 -7.11 -18.14 -12.51
CA ILE A 248 -8.22 -17.60 -13.30
C ILE A 248 -9.32 -18.66 -13.48
N GLU A 249 -8.94 -19.93 -13.62
CA GLU A 249 -9.88 -21.05 -13.77
C GLU A 249 -10.89 -21.14 -12.61
N LYS A 250 -10.48 -20.80 -11.37
CA LYS A 250 -11.36 -20.76 -10.19
C LYS A 250 -12.55 -19.80 -10.34
N TYR A 251 -12.39 -18.73 -11.14
CA TYR A 251 -13.34 -17.63 -11.26
C TYR A 251 -14.00 -17.52 -12.64
N LYS A 252 -13.72 -18.44 -13.57
CA LYS A 252 -14.11 -18.34 -14.99
C LYS A 252 -15.60 -18.09 -15.23
N ASP A 253 -16.46 -18.58 -14.34
CA ASP A 253 -17.92 -18.48 -14.44
C ASP A 253 -18.52 -17.50 -13.41
N THR A 254 -17.76 -17.10 -12.39
CA THR A 254 -18.25 -16.30 -11.26
C THR A 254 -18.84 -14.97 -11.71
N TYR A 255 -18.19 -14.29 -12.65
CA TYR A 255 -18.55 -12.92 -13.05
C TYR A 255 -19.48 -12.83 -14.26
N LYS A 256 -19.91 -13.97 -14.81
CA LYS A 256 -20.87 -14.01 -15.92
C LYS A 256 -22.26 -13.49 -15.52
N VAL A 257 -22.55 -13.44 -14.21
CA VAL A 257 -23.78 -12.87 -13.65
C VAL A 257 -23.84 -11.34 -13.73
N GLY A 258 -22.70 -10.67 -13.96
CA GLY A 258 -22.63 -9.24 -14.25
C GLY A 258 -22.44 -8.31 -13.05
N TRP A 259 -22.04 -7.07 -13.36
CA TRP A 259 -21.64 -6.08 -12.38
C TRP A 259 -22.77 -5.67 -11.43
N GLU A 260 -24.04 -5.63 -11.86
CA GLU A 260 -25.15 -5.32 -10.94
C GLU A 260 -25.33 -6.40 -9.88
N ALA A 261 -25.30 -7.67 -10.29
CA ALA A 261 -25.50 -8.79 -9.39
C ALA A 261 -24.40 -8.87 -8.34
N ILE A 262 -23.13 -8.73 -8.77
CA ILE A 262 -21.98 -8.74 -7.86
C ILE A 262 -22.00 -7.53 -6.93
N ARG A 263 -22.24 -6.31 -7.45
CA ARG A 263 -22.32 -5.10 -6.63
C ARG A 263 -23.38 -5.20 -5.54
N ASN A 264 -24.57 -5.67 -5.89
CA ASN A 264 -25.66 -5.85 -4.94
C ASN A 264 -25.33 -6.94 -3.91
N ALA A 265 -24.74 -8.07 -4.33
CA ALA A 265 -24.32 -9.12 -3.40
C ALA A 265 -23.29 -8.61 -2.39
N ARG A 266 -22.29 -7.84 -2.85
CA ARG A 266 -21.29 -7.21 -1.96
C ARG A 266 -21.95 -6.25 -0.99
N TYR A 267 -22.85 -5.38 -1.45
CA TYR A 267 -23.57 -4.44 -0.58
C TYR A 267 -24.42 -5.16 0.50
N GLU A 268 -25.18 -6.19 0.11
CA GLU A 268 -25.95 -6.99 1.07
C GLU A 268 -25.03 -7.67 2.10
N ARG A 269 -23.86 -8.17 1.66
CA ARG A 269 -22.88 -8.75 2.56
C ARG A 269 -22.29 -7.71 3.51
N GLN A 270 -22.01 -6.49 3.05
CA GLN A 270 -21.53 -5.40 3.91
C GLN A 270 -22.55 -5.03 5.00
N LYS A 271 -23.84 -5.03 4.67
CA LYS A 271 -24.92 -4.86 5.67
C LYS A 271 -24.93 -6.00 6.70
N GLN A 272 -24.84 -7.25 6.25
CA GLN A 272 -24.77 -8.42 7.15
C GLN A 272 -23.55 -8.39 8.08
N LEU A 273 -22.42 -7.90 7.57
CA LEU A 273 -21.18 -7.74 8.34
C LEU A 273 -21.24 -6.54 9.30
N GLY A 274 -22.23 -5.65 9.15
CA GLY A 274 -22.37 -4.44 9.97
C GLY A 274 -21.22 -3.46 9.78
N ILE A 275 -20.71 -3.29 8.54
CA ILE A 275 -19.53 -2.45 8.28
C ILE A 275 -19.74 -1.00 8.71
N PHE A 276 -20.95 -0.48 8.49
CA PHE A 276 -21.39 0.84 8.94
C PHE A 276 -22.60 0.66 9.87
N PRO A 277 -22.39 0.46 11.18
CA PRO A 277 -23.48 0.21 12.12
C PRO A 277 -24.51 1.35 12.13
N GLY A 278 -25.79 0.99 12.03
CA GLY A 278 -26.91 1.94 12.08
C GLY A 278 -27.18 2.69 10.77
N MET A 279 -26.50 2.33 9.67
CA MET A 279 -26.79 2.85 8.33
C MET A 279 -27.44 1.76 7.47
N ASP A 280 -28.59 2.08 6.88
CA ASP A 280 -29.32 1.16 6.01
C ASP A 280 -29.32 1.56 4.53
N ASP A 281 -28.93 2.81 4.23
CA ASP A 281 -28.84 3.37 2.88
C ASP A 281 -27.49 4.05 2.68
N PHE A 282 -26.51 3.28 2.21
CA PHE A 282 -25.16 3.76 1.98
C PHE A 282 -24.58 3.26 0.65
N LEU A 283 -25.39 2.66 -0.23
CA LEU A 283 -24.94 2.27 -1.57
C LEU A 283 -25.06 3.47 -2.51
N SER A 284 -23.92 4.00 -2.97
CA SER A 284 -23.93 5.06 -3.98
C SER A 284 -24.63 4.63 -5.27
N GLU A 285 -25.16 5.60 -6.01
CA GLU A 285 -25.49 5.38 -7.42
C GLU A 285 -24.26 4.89 -8.20
N ARG A 286 -24.47 4.15 -9.30
CA ARG A 286 -23.38 3.78 -10.20
C ARG A 286 -22.91 5.00 -10.99
N GLN A 287 -21.62 5.11 -11.25
CA GLN A 287 -21.05 6.19 -12.07
C GLN A 287 -21.19 5.93 -13.59
N PHE A 288 -22.13 5.07 -13.96
CA PHE A 288 -22.46 4.68 -15.33
C PHE A 288 -23.91 4.19 -15.41
N LYS A 289 -24.48 4.12 -16.62
CA LYS A 289 -25.91 3.85 -16.84
C LYS A 289 -26.21 2.57 -17.60
N ASP A 290 -25.22 2.00 -18.28
CA ASP A 290 -25.38 0.77 -19.05
C ASP A 290 -25.63 -0.44 -18.15
N ARG A 291 -26.37 -1.41 -18.71
CA ARG A 291 -26.81 -2.61 -18.02
C ARG A 291 -26.00 -3.82 -18.48
N TRP A 292 -25.74 -4.77 -17.58
CA TRP A 292 -25.00 -5.98 -17.95
C TRP A 292 -25.67 -6.76 -19.09
N GLU A 293 -26.99 -6.86 -19.09
CA GLU A 293 -27.76 -7.57 -20.11
C GLU A 293 -27.58 -6.99 -21.53
N ASP A 294 -27.22 -5.71 -21.64
CA ASP A 294 -26.97 -5.00 -22.90
C ASP A 294 -25.47 -4.98 -23.26
N ASN A 295 -24.62 -5.63 -22.47
CA ASN A 295 -23.17 -5.59 -22.67
C ASN A 295 -22.72 -6.51 -23.81
N ALA A 296 -22.42 -5.90 -24.96
CA ALA A 296 -21.85 -6.60 -26.12
C ALA A 296 -20.51 -7.31 -25.84
N HIS A 297 -19.82 -6.95 -24.75
CA HIS A 297 -18.53 -7.52 -24.36
C HIS A 297 -18.59 -8.28 -23.02
N ALA A 298 -19.75 -8.83 -22.66
CA ALA A 298 -19.98 -9.51 -21.38
C ALA A 298 -18.94 -10.61 -21.08
N GLU A 299 -18.54 -11.40 -22.08
CA GLU A 299 -17.51 -12.44 -21.89
C GLU A 299 -16.15 -11.85 -21.50
N TRP A 300 -15.73 -10.80 -22.21
CA TRP A 300 -14.47 -10.12 -21.91
C TRP A 300 -14.50 -9.43 -20.55
N ASP A 301 -15.59 -8.75 -20.20
CA ASP A 301 -15.73 -8.07 -18.92
C ASP A 301 -15.80 -9.06 -17.75
N ALA A 302 -16.46 -10.20 -17.92
CA ALA A 302 -16.44 -11.27 -16.91
C ALA A 302 -15.03 -11.84 -16.74
N ARG A 303 -14.30 -12.03 -17.85
CA ARG A 303 -12.91 -12.49 -17.82
C ARG A 303 -11.97 -11.48 -17.15
N ALA A 304 -12.13 -10.19 -17.41
CA ALA A 304 -11.32 -9.15 -16.77
C ALA A 304 -11.48 -9.17 -15.24
N MET A 305 -12.71 -9.29 -14.75
CA MET A 305 -12.96 -9.41 -13.31
C MET A 305 -12.48 -10.75 -12.73
N ALA A 306 -12.57 -11.85 -13.49
CA ALA A 306 -12.00 -13.15 -13.08
C ALA A 306 -10.48 -13.08 -12.91
N VAL A 307 -9.77 -12.38 -13.80
CA VAL A 307 -8.33 -12.17 -13.67
C VAL A 307 -8.00 -11.29 -12.47
N HIS A 308 -8.73 -10.17 -12.25
CA HIS A 308 -8.57 -9.33 -11.06
C HIS A 308 -8.74 -10.13 -9.76
N ALA A 309 -9.78 -10.95 -9.68
CA ALA A 309 -10.02 -11.84 -8.55
C ALA A 309 -8.91 -12.88 -8.35
N ALA A 310 -8.41 -13.46 -9.44
CA ALA A 310 -7.29 -14.40 -9.42
C ALA A 310 -5.99 -13.75 -8.88
N MET A 311 -5.72 -12.48 -9.23
CA MET A 311 -4.56 -11.74 -8.71
C MET A 311 -4.67 -11.51 -7.20
N ILE A 312 -5.87 -11.20 -6.71
CA ILE A 312 -6.14 -10.99 -5.27
C ILE A 312 -6.05 -12.32 -4.50
N ASP A 313 -6.64 -13.39 -5.04
CA ASP A 313 -6.55 -14.75 -4.48
C ASP A 313 -5.07 -15.18 -4.36
N ARG A 314 -4.27 -15.02 -5.43
CA ARG A 314 -2.84 -15.33 -5.39
C ARG A 314 -2.07 -14.48 -4.37
N MET A 315 -2.40 -13.20 -4.22
CA MET A 315 -1.83 -12.34 -3.19
C MET A 315 -2.19 -12.86 -1.78
N ASP A 316 -3.45 -13.24 -1.53
CA ASP A 316 -3.88 -13.77 -0.23
C ASP A 316 -3.20 -15.11 0.10
N GLN A 317 -3.04 -16.00 -0.88
CA GLN A 317 -2.25 -17.23 -0.72
C GLN A 317 -0.81 -16.92 -0.28
N GLY A 318 -0.17 -15.94 -0.92
CA GLY A 318 1.17 -15.48 -0.57
C GLY A 318 1.26 -14.87 0.83
N ILE A 319 0.26 -14.07 1.22
CA ILE A 319 0.14 -13.53 2.59
C ILE A 319 0.01 -14.68 3.60
N GLY A 320 -0.75 -15.73 3.27
CA GLY A 320 -0.82 -16.97 4.05
C GLY A 320 0.56 -17.61 4.29
N GLN A 321 1.42 -17.66 3.27
CA GLN A 321 2.79 -18.19 3.40
C GLN A 321 3.65 -17.37 4.38
N VAL A 322 3.50 -16.04 4.37
CA VAL A 322 4.22 -15.15 5.31
C VAL A 322 3.71 -15.32 6.73
N ILE A 323 2.38 -15.44 6.91
CA ILE A 323 1.77 -15.72 8.22
C ILE A 323 2.25 -17.08 8.74
N ASP A 324 2.27 -18.11 7.89
CA ASP A 324 2.78 -19.44 8.24
C ASP A 324 4.25 -19.39 8.67
N ALA A 325 5.08 -18.58 8.03
CA ALA A 325 6.48 -18.38 8.43
C ALA A 325 6.57 -17.73 9.81
N LEU A 326 5.74 -16.72 10.10
CA LEU A 326 5.63 -16.10 11.42
C LEU A 326 5.16 -17.11 12.49
N GLU A 327 4.19 -17.97 12.17
CA GLU A 327 3.69 -19.01 13.08
C GLU A 327 4.79 -20.06 13.37
N LYS A 328 5.44 -20.60 12.33
CA LYS A 328 6.50 -21.63 12.44
C LYS A 328 7.72 -21.14 13.22
N THR A 329 8.02 -19.85 13.15
CA THR A 329 9.13 -19.22 13.88
C THR A 329 8.73 -18.69 15.26
N GLY A 330 7.45 -18.82 15.65
CA GLY A 330 6.94 -18.34 16.95
C GLY A 330 6.87 -16.81 17.06
N GLN A 331 6.94 -16.09 15.94
CA GLN A 331 6.96 -14.63 15.90
C GLN A 331 5.56 -14.01 15.81
N LEU A 332 4.56 -14.72 15.27
CA LEU A 332 3.22 -14.19 14.96
C LEU A 332 2.59 -13.39 16.12
N ASP A 333 2.59 -13.98 17.32
CA ASP A 333 1.93 -13.37 18.49
C ASP A 333 2.47 -11.98 18.85
N ASN A 334 3.75 -11.73 18.57
CA ASN A 334 4.42 -10.45 18.85
C ASN A 334 4.73 -9.64 17.57
N THR A 335 4.00 -9.89 16.48
CA THR A 335 4.08 -9.08 15.27
C THR A 335 2.80 -8.26 15.11
N LEU A 336 2.92 -6.95 14.91
CA LEU A 336 1.81 -6.16 14.37
C LEU A 336 1.81 -6.28 12.86
N ILE A 337 0.74 -6.86 12.34
CA ILE A 337 0.47 -6.95 10.92
C ILE A 337 -0.57 -5.87 10.58
N LEU A 338 -0.24 -5.01 9.62
CA LEU A 338 -1.14 -4.01 9.06
C LEU A 338 -1.33 -4.32 7.57
N PHE A 339 -2.52 -4.71 7.15
CA PHE A 339 -2.87 -4.84 5.74
C PHE A 339 -3.74 -3.68 5.29
N LEU A 340 -3.46 -3.11 4.12
CA LEU A 340 -4.28 -2.07 3.49
C LEU A 340 -4.04 -1.98 1.98
N SER A 341 -4.86 -1.18 1.27
CA SER A 341 -4.56 -0.77 -0.11
C SER A 341 -4.11 0.68 -0.22
N ASP A 342 -3.32 1.00 -1.24
CA ASP A 342 -2.75 2.33 -1.46
C ASP A 342 -3.73 3.36 -2.04
N ASN A 343 -4.80 2.93 -2.69
CA ASN A 343 -5.90 3.77 -3.16
C ASN A 343 -7.12 2.90 -3.50
N GLY A 344 -8.25 3.52 -3.84
CA GLY A 344 -9.37 2.78 -4.40
C GLY A 344 -9.03 2.06 -5.72
N CYS A 345 -9.89 1.14 -6.15
CA CYS A 345 -9.69 0.36 -7.37
C CYS A 345 -9.51 1.25 -8.60
N SER A 346 -8.64 0.87 -9.55
CA SER A 346 -8.39 1.68 -10.75
C SER A 346 -9.50 1.56 -11.79
N ASN A 347 -9.95 2.73 -12.26
CA ASN A 347 -10.89 2.87 -13.37
C ASN A 347 -10.21 3.04 -14.74
N GLU A 348 -8.88 3.06 -14.76
CA GLU A 348 -8.09 3.33 -15.97
C GLU A 348 -8.41 2.27 -17.03
N ASN A 349 -8.28 2.65 -18.30
CA ASN A 349 -8.37 1.74 -19.44
C ASN A 349 -6.98 1.66 -20.05
N CYS A 350 -6.07 0.91 -19.44
CA CYS A 350 -4.67 0.86 -19.86
C CYS A 350 -4.48 0.33 -21.28
N GLN A 351 -5.43 -0.46 -21.77
CA GLN A 351 -5.50 -0.90 -23.15
C GLN A 351 -5.66 0.26 -24.15
N ASN A 352 -6.07 1.47 -23.72
CA ASN A 352 -6.18 2.65 -24.59
C ASN A 352 -4.91 3.49 -24.67
N TYR A 353 -3.84 3.10 -23.98
CA TYR A 353 -2.53 3.73 -24.13
C TYR A 353 -1.81 3.24 -25.39
N SER A 354 -0.80 4.00 -25.81
CA SER A 354 0.01 3.64 -26.98
C SER A 354 1.07 2.58 -26.62
N PRO A 355 1.18 1.48 -27.38
CA PRO A 355 2.26 0.52 -27.21
C PRO A 355 3.62 1.17 -27.47
N GLY A 356 4.57 0.94 -26.57
CA GLY A 356 5.94 1.46 -26.67
C GLY A 356 6.12 2.90 -26.20
N GLU A 357 5.09 3.56 -25.66
CA GLU A 357 5.22 4.90 -25.07
C GLU A 357 5.36 4.84 -23.55
N ASN A 358 6.25 5.68 -22.99
CA ASN A 358 6.49 5.81 -21.55
C ASN A 358 6.80 4.47 -20.87
N ASP A 359 5.82 3.90 -20.17
CA ASP A 359 5.86 2.69 -19.37
C ASP A 359 4.95 1.59 -19.93
N ARG A 360 4.70 1.62 -21.24
CA ARG A 360 3.85 0.69 -21.98
C ARG A 360 4.71 -0.19 -22.89
N PRO A 361 4.93 -1.47 -22.58
CA PRO A 361 5.71 -2.36 -23.45
C PRO A 361 4.92 -2.65 -24.73
N ASP A 362 5.60 -2.74 -25.87
CA ASP A 362 5.03 -3.22 -27.14
C ASP A 362 5.41 -4.67 -27.46
N MET A 363 6.37 -5.23 -26.73
CA MET A 363 6.79 -6.63 -26.84
C MET A 363 7.31 -7.19 -25.51
N THR A 364 7.32 -8.51 -25.40
CA THR A 364 8.00 -9.23 -24.30
C THR A 364 9.51 -9.28 -24.55
N ARG A 365 10.29 -9.73 -23.56
CA ARG A 365 11.72 -10.03 -23.73
C ARG A 365 12.02 -10.96 -24.89
N LYS A 366 11.13 -11.90 -25.20
CA LYS A 366 11.30 -12.83 -26.35
C LYS A 366 10.94 -12.19 -27.69
N GLY A 367 10.52 -10.92 -27.71
CA GLY A 367 10.07 -10.22 -28.90
C GLY A 367 8.64 -10.58 -29.31
N GLU A 368 7.86 -11.23 -28.44
CA GLU A 368 6.45 -11.49 -28.71
C GLU A 368 5.66 -10.20 -28.60
N LYS A 369 4.81 -9.93 -29.58
CA LYS A 369 4.03 -8.70 -29.63
C LYS A 369 3.03 -8.62 -28.47
N MET A 370 3.03 -7.50 -27.75
CA MET A 370 2.01 -7.18 -26.76
C MET A 370 0.72 -6.73 -27.45
N VAL A 371 -0.41 -7.26 -26.98
CA VAL A 371 -1.75 -6.90 -27.47
C VAL A 371 -2.44 -5.97 -26.50
N TYR A 372 -2.87 -4.81 -26.99
CA TYR A 372 -3.68 -3.83 -26.27
C TYR A 372 -5.10 -3.95 -26.82
N PRO A 373 -6.00 -4.70 -26.15
CA PRO A 373 -7.31 -5.04 -26.72
C PRO A 373 -8.28 -3.86 -26.63
N HIS A 374 -8.07 -2.82 -27.45
CA HIS A 374 -8.86 -1.60 -27.50
C HIS A 374 -10.36 -1.89 -27.68
N ASN A 375 -10.69 -2.90 -28.48
CA ASN A 375 -12.05 -3.32 -28.79
C ASN A 375 -12.42 -4.64 -28.09
N LYS A 376 -11.68 -5.00 -27.03
CA LYS A 376 -11.90 -6.22 -26.23
C LYS A 376 -11.83 -7.50 -27.06
N GLU A 377 -10.99 -7.51 -28.08
CA GLU A 377 -10.84 -8.59 -29.06
C GLU A 377 -10.03 -9.80 -28.54
N VAL A 378 -9.22 -9.61 -27.50
CA VAL A 378 -8.43 -10.65 -26.85
C VAL A 378 -8.68 -10.63 -25.35
N LEU A 379 -8.88 -11.81 -24.77
CA LEU A 379 -9.14 -12.00 -23.34
C LEU A 379 -7.90 -11.71 -22.48
N PRO A 380 -8.05 -11.00 -21.34
CA PRO A 380 -6.94 -10.74 -20.43
C PRO A 380 -6.50 -11.97 -19.63
N GLY A 381 -5.33 -11.86 -18.99
CA GLY A 381 -4.74 -12.87 -18.11
C GLY A 381 -3.30 -13.25 -18.49
N PRO A 382 -3.00 -13.57 -19.75
CA PRO A 382 -1.64 -13.89 -20.19
C PRO A 382 -0.72 -12.67 -20.21
N GLN A 383 0.60 -12.92 -20.09
CA GLN A 383 1.65 -11.91 -20.20
C GLN A 383 1.50 -11.02 -21.45
N THR A 384 1.13 -11.61 -22.59
CA THR A 384 1.05 -10.94 -23.90
C THR A 384 -0.14 -10.00 -24.07
N THR A 385 -0.94 -9.78 -23.03
CA THR A 385 -2.11 -8.89 -23.05
C THR A 385 -1.93 -7.72 -22.11
N TYR A 386 -2.33 -6.51 -22.53
CA TYR A 386 -2.22 -5.30 -21.72
C TYR A 386 -3.60 -4.67 -21.52
N ALA A 387 -4.28 -5.10 -20.45
CA ALA A 387 -5.66 -4.77 -20.18
C ALA A 387 -5.87 -4.39 -18.71
N SER A 388 -6.97 -3.70 -18.43
CA SER A 388 -7.35 -3.23 -17.10
C SER A 388 -8.84 -3.42 -16.86
N LEU A 389 -9.23 -3.29 -15.60
CA LEU A 389 -10.59 -3.58 -15.13
C LEU A 389 -11.62 -2.55 -15.62
N GLY A 390 -11.21 -1.30 -15.77
CA GLY A 390 -12.05 -0.19 -16.23
C GLY A 390 -13.09 0.27 -15.19
N ALA A 391 -13.76 1.38 -15.51
CA ALA A 391 -14.62 2.10 -14.57
C ALA A 391 -15.83 1.31 -14.01
N ARG A 392 -16.37 0.36 -14.78
CA ARG A 392 -17.58 -0.40 -14.39
C ARG A 392 -17.28 -1.31 -13.21
N TRP A 393 -16.31 -2.20 -13.39
CA TRP A 393 -15.87 -3.10 -12.34
C TRP A 393 -15.12 -2.37 -11.23
N ALA A 394 -14.42 -1.26 -11.49
CA ALA A 394 -13.85 -0.42 -10.44
C ALA A 394 -14.94 0.15 -9.48
N ASN A 395 -16.11 0.54 -10.01
CA ASN A 395 -17.25 0.94 -9.17
C ASN A 395 -17.83 -0.22 -8.35
N VAL A 396 -17.78 -1.46 -8.86
CA VAL A 396 -18.15 -2.66 -8.10
C VAL A 396 -17.11 -2.92 -7.00
N ALA A 397 -15.83 -2.86 -7.32
CA ALA A 397 -14.72 -3.09 -6.40
C ALA A 397 -14.73 -2.09 -5.23
N ASN A 398 -15.12 -0.84 -5.49
CA ASN A 398 -15.24 0.21 -4.47
C ASN A 398 -16.61 0.28 -3.79
N THR A 399 -17.48 -0.72 -3.95
CA THR A 399 -18.75 -0.79 -3.20
C THR A 399 -18.49 -0.55 -1.71
N PRO A 400 -19.19 0.40 -1.06
CA PRO A 400 -20.41 1.05 -1.52
C PRO A 400 -20.19 2.48 -2.06
N PHE A 401 -18.93 2.92 -2.14
CA PHE A 401 -18.56 4.32 -2.30
C PHE A 401 -18.66 4.84 -3.74
N ARG A 402 -18.72 6.17 -3.82
CA ARG A 402 -18.67 6.91 -5.08
C ARG A 402 -17.24 6.94 -5.61
N PHE A 403 -17.10 6.63 -6.89
CA PHE A 403 -15.85 6.66 -7.65
C PHE A 403 -14.76 5.67 -7.16
N TRP A 404 -13.50 6.04 -7.33
CA TRP A 404 -12.35 5.15 -7.53
C TRP A 404 -11.03 5.92 -7.47
N LYS A 405 -9.91 5.24 -7.75
CA LYS A 405 -8.54 5.79 -7.84
C LYS A 405 -8.48 7.20 -8.46
N ALA A 406 -7.60 8.04 -7.92
CA ALA A 406 -7.36 9.43 -8.30
C ALA A 406 -8.52 10.41 -8.00
N LYS A 407 -9.62 9.94 -7.40
CA LYS A 407 -10.73 10.80 -6.99
C LYS A 407 -10.65 11.15 -5.51
N SER A 408 -11.10 12.36 -5.15
CA SER A 408 -11.13 12.82 -3.74
C SER A 408 -12.36 12.34 -2.94
N TYR A 409 -13.24 11.58 -3.58
CA TYR A 409 -14.39 10.91 -2.96
C TYR A 409 -13.96 9.64 -2.22
N GLU A 410 -14.82 9.11 -1.36
CA GLU A 410 -14.55 7.92 -0.53
C GLU A 410 -14.07 6.72 -1.34
N GLY A 411 -14.58 6.53 -2.56
CA GLY A 411 -14.14 5.42 -3.42
C GLY A 411 -12.70 5.56 -3.91
N GLY A 412 -12.08 6.75 -3.82
CA GLY A 412 -10.67 6.96 -4.13
C GLY A 412 -9.77 6.99 -2.90
N ILE A 413 -10.22 7.61 -1.80
CA ILE A 413 -9.39 7.87 -0.60
C ILE A 413 -9.64 6.91 0.57
N CYS A 414 -10.77 6.20 0.64
CA CYS A 414 -11.02 5.24 1.71
C CYS A 414 -10.59 3.83 1.28
N THR A 415 -9.84 3.13 2.12
CA THR A 415 -9.23 1.84 1.81
C THR A 415 -9.58 0.82 2.91
N PRO A 416 -9.68 -0.48 2.60
CA PRO A 416 -9.83 -1.48 3.65
C PRO A 416 -8.53 -1.49 4.46
N MET A 417 -8.64 -1.64 5.78
CA MET A 417 -7.48 -1.78 6.65
C MET A 417 -7.74 -2.84 7.74
N ILE A 418 -6.78 -3.74 7.92
CA ILE A 418 -6.80 -4.81 8.91
C ILE A 418 -5.57 -4.67 9.80
N ALA A 419 -5.76 -4.66 11.12
CA ALA A 419 -4.69 -4.73 12.10
C ALA A 419 -4.78 -6.05 12.87
N HIS A 420 -3.69 -6.81 12.93
CA HIS A 420 -3.60 -8.05 13.69
C HIS A 420 -2.34 -8.06 14.56
N TRP A 421 -2.51 -8.24 15.88
CA TRP A 421 -1.41 -8.32 16.84
C TRP A 421 -1.92 -8.99 18.14
N PRO A 422 -1.83 -10.33 18.26
CA PRO A 422 -2.47 -11.08 19.34
C PRO A 422 -2.04 -10.62 20.75
N LYS A 423 -0.77 -10.29 20.95
CA LYS A 423 -0.28 -9.81 22.24
C LYS A 423 -0.72 -8.39 22.59
N GLY A 424 -0.94 -7.51 21.61
CA GLY A 424 -1.12 -6.08 21.88
C GLY A 424 -2.49 -5.48 21.57
N ILE A 425 -3.27 -6.05 20.66
CA ILE A 425 -4.66 -5.63 20.45
C ILE A 425 -5.54 -6.21 21.57
N LYS A 426 -6.32 -5.35 22.22
CA LYS A 426 -7.21 -5.70 23.35
C LYS A 426 -8.66 -5.27 23.14
N LYS A 427 -8.94 -4.53 22.07
CA LYS A 427 -10.25 -3.94 21.79
C LYS A 427 -10.66 -4.24 20.36
N ASN A 428 -11.97 -4.37 20.16
CA ASN A 428 -12.62 -4.59 18.86
C ASN A 428 -12.10 -5.82 18.08
N VAL A 429 -11.53 -6.82 18.77
CA VAL A 429 -11.05 -8.06 18.14
C VAL A 429 -12.20 -8.77 17.43
N GLY A 430 -12.01 -9.11 16.17
CA GLY A 430 -13.02 -9.65 15.25
C GLY A 430 -14.02 -8.61 14.73
N GLY A 431 -13.99 -7.39 15.23
CA GLY A 431 -14.93 -6.32 14.92
C GLY A 431 -14.37 -5.25 13.99
N MET A 432 -15.08 -4.13 13.93
CA MET A 432 -14.64 -2.90 13.28
C MET A 432 -14.45 -1.78 14.30
N THR A 433 -13.57 -0.84 13.98
CA THR A 433 -13.42 0.43 14.71
C THR A 433 -13.96 1.59 13.85
N PRO A 434 -14.75 2.51 14.44
CA PRO A 434 -15.16 3.75 13.78
C PRO A 434 -14.07 4.84 13.81
N GLU A 435 -12.98 4.61 14.55
CA GLU A 435 -11.86 5.55 14.66
C GLU A 435 -11.25 5.82 13.28
N ILE A 436 -11.14 7.11 12.94
CA ILE A 436 -10.54 7.56 11.70
C ILE A 436 -9.03 7.32 11.74
N GLY A 437 -8.46 6.73 10.70
CA GLY A 437 -7.01 6.57 10.47
C GLY A 437 -6.57 7.09 9.11
N HIS A 438 -5.29 7.46 8.97
CA HIS A 438 -4.69 7.80 7.67
C HIS A 438 -3.35 7.06 7.51
N VAL A 439 -2.91 6.77 6.28
CA VAL A 439 -1.65 6.06 6.01
C VAL A 439 -0.42 6.69 6.70
N MET A 440 -0.40 8.01 6.89
CA MET A 440 0.67 8.71 7.61
C MET A 440 0.75 8.33 9.10
N ASP A 441 -0.32 7.80 9.68
CA ASP A 441 -0.36 7.33 11.07
C ASP A 441 0.46 6.04 11.28
N ILE A 442 0.80 5.33 10.20
CA ILE A 442 1.64 4.13 10.25
C ILE A 442 3.03 4.48 10.77
N MET A 443 3.63 5.59 10.31
CA MET A 443 4.92 6.08 10.82
C MET A 443 4.88 6.32 12.33
N ALA A 444 3.89 7.06 12.82
CA ALA A 444 3.73 7.35 14.24
C ALA A 444 3.54 6.06 15.06
N THR A 445 2.77 5.11 14.52
CA THR A 445 2.55 3.80 15.15
C THR A 445 3.84 3.00 15.24
N CYS A 446 4.63 2.95 14.17
CA CYS A 446 5.92 2.25 14.15
C CYS A 446 6.92 2.84 15.15
N ILE A 447 7.00 4.16 15.26
CA ILE A 447 7.88 4.85 16.21
C ILE A 447 7.51 4.50 17.65
N ASP A 448 6.22 4.61 18.00
CA ASP A 448 5.73 4.29 19.34
C ASP A 448 6.00 2.83 19.70
N MET A 449 5.81 1.90 18.74
CA MET A 449 6.08 0.48 18.94
C MET A 449 7.56 0.18 19.16
N ALA A 450 8.42 0.85 18.39
CA ALA A 450 9.86 0.70 18.49
C ALA A 450 10.44 1.39 19.75
N GLY A 451 9.68 2.29 20.38
CA GLY A 451 10.21 3.21 21.39
C GLY A 451 11.27 4.14 20.81
N ALA A 452 11.16 4.46 19.51
CA ALA A 452 12.11 5.29 18.79
C ALA A 452 11.83 6.78 19.04
N THR A 453 12.80 7.63 18.71
CA THR A 453 12.64 9.09 18.75
C THR A 453 12.58 9.61 17.32
N TYR A 454 11.55 10.40 16.98
CA TYR A 454 11.51 11.07 15.68
C TYR A 454 12.57 12.18 15.64
N PRO A 455 13.50 12.18 14.67
CA PRO A 455 14.63 13.11 14.66
C PRO A 455 14.20 14.51 14.24
N ALA A 456 14.74 15.54 14.91
CA ALA A 456 14.63 16.93 14.46
C ALA A 456 15.60 17.26 13.32
N LYS A 457 16.74 16.54 13.27
CA LYS A 457 17.75 16.62 12.22
C LYS A 457 18.19 15.22 11.82
N TYR A 458 18.39 14.99 10.53
CA TYR A 458 18.90 13.71 10.04
C TYR A 458 19.79 13.93 8.80
N LYS A 459 20.99 13.32 8.83
CA LYS A 459 22.01 13.47 7.77
C LYS A 459 22.24 14.93 7.32
N GLY A 460 22.25 15.87 8.27
CA GLY A 460 22.49 17.29 8.02
C GLY A 460 21.27 18.12 7.58
N ASN A 461 20.10 17.52 7.42
CA ASN A 461 18.85 18.22 7.05
C ASN A 461 17.98 18.46 8.28
N ASP A 462 17.28 19.59 8.32
CA ASP A 462 16.16 19.82 9.24
C ASP A 462 14.96 19.00 8.77
N ILE A 463 14.36 18.25 9.68
CA ILE A 463 13.27 17.34 9.37
C ILE A 463 11.93 17.98 9.68
N ILE A 464 11.00 17.87 8.74
CA ILE A 464 9.62 18.34 8.90
C ILE A 464 8.96 17.54 10.03
N PRO A 465 8.33 18.20 11.02
CA PRO A 465 7.62 17.48 12.08
C PRO A 465 6.57 16.53 11.51
N MET A 466 6.53 15.31 12.04
CA MET A 466 5.56 14.29 11.65
C MET A 466 4.13 14.81 11.78
N ALA A 467 3.29 14.53 10.78
CA ALA A 467 1.88 14.87 10.79
C ALA A 467 1.01 13.73 11.36
N GLY A 468 1.43 12.48 11.18
CA GLY A 468 0.71 11.31 11.65
C GLY A 468 0.58 11.21 13.17
N LYS A 469 -0.51 10.59 13.62
CA LYS A 469 -0.80 10.28 15.01
C LYS A 469 -0.90 8.77 15.18
N SER A 470 -0.31 8.22 16.24
CA SER A 470 -0.25 6.77 16.46
C SER A 470 -1.63 6.11 16.52
N LEU A 471 -1.73 4.90 15.97
CA LEU A 471 -2.91 4.04 16.03
C LEU A 471 -2.93 3.16 17.28
N LEU A 472 -1.82 3.06 18.02
CA LEU A 472 -1.72 2.19 19.20
C LEU A 472 -2.83 2.41 20.26
N PRO A 473 -3.28 3.64 20.55
CA PRO A 473 -4.37 3.85 21.51
C PRO A 473 -5.68 3.16 21.07
N ILE A 474 -5.96 3.10 19.76
CA ILE A 474 -7.13 2.38 19.21
C ILE A 474 -7.03 0.89 19.56
N PHE A 475 -5.86 0.29 19.34
CA PHE A 475 -5.64 -1.14 19.59
C PHE A 475 -5.72 -1.52 21.07
N LYS A 476 -5.23 -0.63 21.96
CA LYS A 476 -5.17 -0.88 23.40
C LYS A 476 -6.46 -0.54 24.13
N THR A 477 -7.03 0.62 23.82
CA THR A 477 -8.13 1.23 24.59
C THR A 477 -9.43 1.37 23.80
N GLY A 478 -9.37 1.21 22.46
CA GLY A 478 -10.51 1.33 21.56
C GLY A 478 -10.73 2.75 21.05
N HIS A 479 -9.96 3.72 21.54
CA HIS A 479 -10.14 5.14 21.24
C HIS A 479 -8.79 5.84 21.12
N ARG A 480 -8.73 6.92 20.32
CA ARG A 480 -7.60 7.85 20.28
C ARG A 480 -8.07 9.29 20.17
N GLU A 481 -7.21 10.22 20.56
CA GLU A 481 -7.36 11.61 20.12
C GLU A 481 -6.90 11.72 18.65
N GLY A 482 -7.87 11.77 17.73
CA GLY A 482 -7.64 11.79 16.29
C GLY A 482 -7.17 13.14 15.74
N HIS A 483 -7.07 13.24 14.41
CA HIS A 483 -6.80 14.48 13.70
C HIS A 483 -8.01 15.40 13.73
N ASP A 484 -7.83 16.72 13.90
CA ASP A 484 -8.94 17.67 13.74
C ASP A 484 -9.45 17.68 12.30
N TYR A 485 -8.51 17.61 11.35
CA TYR A 485 -8.76 17.55 9.93
C TYR A 485 -7.79 16.62 9.20
N LEU A 486 -8.28 15.98 8.13
CA LEU A 486 -7.49 15.30 7.12
C LEU A 486 -7.70 15.99 5.77
N GLY A 487 -6.61 16.40 5.13
CA GLY A 487 -6.65 17.04 3.81
C GLY A 487 -6.12 16.15 2.70
N PHE A 488 -6.72 16.31 1.53
CA PHE A 488 -6.43 15.54 0.33
C PHE A 488 -6.34 16.48 -0.87
N GLU A 489 -5.32 16.30 -1.71
CA GLU A 489 -5.26 16.95 -3.02
C GLU A 489 -4.50 16.05 -4.00
N HIS A 490 -5.09 15.83 -5.18
CA HIS A 490 -4.39 15.18 -6.27
C HIS A 490 -4.96 15.63 -7.63
N PHE A 491 -4.09 16.09 -8.53
CA PHE A 491 -4.46 16.66 -9.84
C PHE A 491 -5.64 17.66 -9.77
N ASN A 492 -5.60 18.58 -8.80
CA ASN A 492 -6.60 19.62 -8.54
C ASN A 492 -7.97 19.12 -8.06
N GLU A 493 -8.17 17.82 -7.85
CA GLU A 493 -9.24 17.35 -6.98
C GLU A 493 -8.82 17.50 -5.53
N ARG A 494 -9.75 17.95 -4.67
CA ARG A 494 -9.47 18.30 -3.28
C ARG A 494 -10.53 17.72 -2.36
N ALA A 495 -10.13 17.28 -1.17
CA ALA A 495 -11.05 17.01 -0.09
C ALA A 495 -10.50 17.45 1.27
N PHE A 496 -11.40 17.66 2.21
CA PHE A 496 -11.08 18.02 3.58
C PHE A 496 -12.10 17.40 4.53
N LEU A 497 -11.65 16.45 5.35
CA LEU A 497 -12.48 15.72 6.32
C LEU A 497 -12.22 16.25 7.72
N ALA A 498 -13.27 16.70 8.40
CA ALA A 498 -13.24 17.08 9.81
C ALA A 498 -13.54 15.89 10.72
N LYS A 499 -13.02 15.92 11.95
CA LYS A 499 -13.22 14.85 12.95
C LYS A 499 -14.68 14.59 13.33
N ASP A 500 -15.56 15.57 13.12
CA ASP A 500 -16.99 15.50 13.39
C ASP A 500 -17.79 14.90 12.22
N GLY A 501 -17.12 14.39 11.18
CA GLY A 501 -17.72 13.68 10.05
C GLY A 501 -18.09 14.58 8.87
N TRP A 502 -17.92 15.90 8.97
CA TRP A 502 -18.12 16.79 7.81
C TRP A 502 -16.98 16.67 6.81
N LYS A 503 -17.31 16.57 5.53
CA LYS A 503 -16.34 16.45 4.44
C LYS A 503 -16.63 17.45 3.33
N LEU A 504 -15.60 18.21 2.94
CA LEU A 504 -15.58 18.98 1.71
C LEU A 504 -15.00 18.13 0.57
N VAL A 505 -15.57 18.27 -0.63
CA VAL A 505 -14.99 17.77 -1.87
C VAL A 505 -15.06 18.84 -2.95
N ARG A 506 -14.00 18.98 -3.73
CA ARG A 506 -13.98 19.78 -4.96
C ARG A 506 -13.45 18.91 -6.10
N PRO A 507 -14.30 18.46 -7.04
CA PRO A 507 -13.93 17.48 -8.07
C PRO A 507 -13.10 18.05 -9.23
N GLY A 508 -12.40 19.16 -9.03
CA GLY A 508 -11.52 19.75 -10.03
C GLY A 508 -11.35 21.26 -9.87
N GLU A 509 -10.39 21.82 -10.62
CA GLU A 509 -9.98 23.22 -10.46
C GLU A 509 -11.12 24.22 -10.65
N ASN A 510 -12.05 24.00 -11.58
CA ASN A 510 -13.17 24.91 -11.83
C ASN A 510 -14.49 24.47 -11.16
N ALA A 511 -14.48 23.38 -10.41
CA ALA A 511 -15.67 22.88 -9.72
C ALA A 511 -15.99 23.71 -8.47
N LYS A 512 -17.27 23.73 -8.10
CA LYS A 512 -17.73 24.26 -6.81
C LYS A 512 -17.38 23.27 -5.69
N TRP A 513 -17.23 23.79 -4.48
CA TRP A 513 -17.15 22.95 -3.28
C TRP A 513 -18.50 22.28 -3.00
N GLU A 514 -18.44 20.98 -2.75
CA GLU A 514 -19.52 20.14 -2.25
C GLU A 514 -19.27 19.89 -0.75
N LEU A 515 -20.34 19.68 0.02
CA LEU A 515 -20.26 19.42 1.46
C LEU A 515 -21.12 18.20 1.80
N TYR A 516 -20.56 17.26 2.56
CA TYR A 516 -21.21 16.02 2.98
C TYR A 516 -21.07 15.83 4.50
N ASN A 517 -21.99 15.09 5.11
CA ASN A 517 -21.87 14.62 6.50
C ASN A 517 -21.78 13.09 6.48
N LEU A 518 -20.58 12.55 6.65
CA LEU A 518 -20.31 11.11 6.53
C LEU A 518 -20.94 10.26 7.63
N ASN A 519 -21.37 10.86 8.75
CA ASN A 519 -22.11 10.16 9.80
C ASN A 519 -23.55 9.84 9.39
N GLU A 520 -24.07 10.47 8.33
CA GLU A 520 -25.43 10.26 7.80
C GLU A 520 -25.40 9.78 6.35
N ASP A 521 -24.37 10.15 5.61
CA ASP A 521 -24.21 9.88 4.18
C ASP A 521 -22.78 9.39 3.90
N ARG A 522 -22.54 8.11 4.21
CA ARG A 522 -21.21 7.50 4.12
C ARG A 522 -20.65 7.44 2.69
N SER A 523 -21.52 7.55 1.68
CA SER A 523 -21.16 7.40 0.26
C SER A 523 -21.32 8.68 -0.56
N GLU A 524 -21.46 9.83 0.11
CA GLU A 524 -21.42 11.17 -0.50
C GLU A 524 -22.48 11.34 -1.61
N GLN A 525 -23.72 10.99 -1.31
CA GLN A 525 -24.86 11.08 -2.23
C GLN A 525 -25.55 12.44 -2.20
N HIS A 526 -25.56 13.11 -1.05
CA HIS A 526 -26.37 14.30 -0.80
C HIS A 526 -25.49 15.52 -0.53
N ASN A 527 -25.28 16.36 -1.54
CA ASN A 527 -24.53 17.60 -1.37
C ASN A 527 -25.33 18.63 -0.54
N LEU A 528 -24.77 19.01 0.61
CA LEU A 528 -25.36 19.93 1.60
C LEU A 528 -24.79 21.35 1.54
N ALA A 529 -23.95 21.67 0.54
CA ALA A 529 -23.22 22.94 0.43
C ALA A 529 -24.10 24.19 0.42
N ASP A 530 -25.32 24.09 -0.12
CA ASP A 530 -26.31 25.18 -0.17
C ASP A 530 -27.17 25.24 1.10
N LYS A 531 -27.33 24.10 1.80
CA LYS A 531 -28.08 24.01 3.06
C LYS A 531 -27.27 24.51 4.25
N TYR A 532 -25.96 24.28 4.26
CA TYR A 532 -25.04 24.71 5.34
C TYR A 532 -23.88 25.57 4.81
N PRO A 533 -24.15 26.77 4.28
CA PRO A 533 -23.12 27.62 3.67
C PRO A 533 -22.07 28.10 4.68
N GLU A 534 -22.44 28.30 5.94
CA GLU A 534 -21.50 28.71 7.00
C GLU A 534 -20.47 27.62 7.30
N LYS A 535 -20.91 26.37 7.54
CA LYS A 535 -20.03 25.22 7.75
C LYS A 535 -19.12 24.97 6.55
N LYS A 536 -19.65 25.08 5.32
CA LYS A 536 -18.85 25.00 4.10
C LYS A 536 -17.73 26.05 4.10
N ASN A 537 -18.07 27.33 4.34
CA ASN A 537 -17.10 28.42 4.28
C ASN A 537 -16.04 28.32 5.39
N GLU A 538 -16.43 27.89 6.59
CA GLU A 538 -15.51 27.57 7.69
C GLU A 538 -14.47 26.53 7.25
N MET A 539 -14.93 25.40 6.73
CA MET A 539 -14.05 24.32 6.28
C MET A 539 -13.20 24.70 5.07
N VAL A 540 -13.72 25.52 4.14
CA VAL A 540 -12.94 26.00 2.99
C VAL A 540 -11.76 26.85 3.47
N LYS A 541 -11.99 27.74 4.44
CA LYS A 541 -10.91 28.54 5.03
C LYS A 541 -9.87 27.65 5.70
N ALA A 542 -10.31 26.66 6.50
CA ALA A 542 -9.40 25.71 7.14
C ALA A 542 -8.60 24.87 6.11
N TYR A 543 -9.23 24.48 5.01
CA TYR A 543 -8.55 23.82 3.89
C TYR A 543 -7.47 24.71 3.27
N GLU A 544 -7.75 25.99 3.02
CA GLU A 544 -6.77 26.92 2.43
C GLU A 544 -5.55 27.15 3.35
N GLU A 545 -5.77 27.20 4.66
CA GLU A 545 -4.70 27.27 5.67
C GLU A 545 -3.86 25.98 5.69
N TRP A 546 -4.53 24.81 5.67
CA TRP A 546 -3.88 23.52 5.57
C TRP A 546 -3.06 23.38 4.28
N ALA A 547 -3.63 23.76 3.13
CA ALA A 547 -3.01 23.64 1.81
C ALA A 547 -1.69 24.41 1.73
N LYS A 548 -1.64 25.62 2.30
CA LYS A 548 -0.40 26.42 2.38
C LYS A 548 0.61 25.77 3.33
N ARG A 549 0.18 25.35 4.52
CA ARG A 549 1.06 24.71 5.52
C ARG A 549 1.69 23.42 4.99
N CYS A 550 0.92 22.64 4.25
CA CYS A 550 1.33 21.34 3.73
C CYS A 550 1.92 21.40 2.32
N MET A 551 2.24 22.59 1.79
CA MET A 551 2.88 22.77 0.48
C MET A 551 2.06 22.24 -0.72
N VAL A 552 0.74 22.16 -0.57
CA VAL A 552 -0.17 21.97 -1.71
C VAL A 552 -0.07 23.18 -2.64
N GLU A 553 0.11 24.37 -2.06
CA GLU A 553 0.42 25.61 -2.78
C GLU A 553 1.90 26.00 -2.57
N PRO A 554 2.65 26.41 -3.61
CA PRO A 554 2.19 26.54 -4.99
C PRO A 554 2.02 25.20 -5.71
N TYR A 555 1.04 25.09 -6.61
CA TYR A 555 0.80 23.90 -7.44
C TYR A 555 1.10 24.14 -8.93
N PRO A 556 1.44 23.11 -9.71
CA PRO A 556 1.79 23.30 -11.12
C PRO A 556 0.56 23.75 -11.92
N GLY A 557 0.71 24.85 -12.66
CA GLY A 557 -0.38 25.51 -13.39
C GLY A 557 -1.09 26.62 -12.60
N GLN A 558 -0.75 26.84 -11.32
CA GLN A 558 -1.31 27.94 -10.54
C GLN A 558 -0.92 29.30 -11.14
N LYS A 559 -1.92 30.09 -11.56
CA LYS A 559 -1.68 31.48 -11.96
C LYS A 559 -1.29 32.30 -10.73
N LYS A 560 -0.23 33.10 -10.84
CA LYS A 560 0.11 34.10 -9.81
C LYS A 560 -1.10 35.02 -9.65
N LYS A 561 -1.67 35.03 -8.45
CA LYS A 561 -2.74 35.97 -8.07
C LYS A 561 -2.18 37.36 -7.86
#